data_AF-X7F4G9-F1
#
_entry.id   AF-X7F4G9-F1
#
_cell.length_a   1.000
_cell.length_b   1.000
_cell.length_c   1.000
_cell.angle_alpha   90.00
_cell.angle_beta   90.00
_cell.angle_gamma   90.00
#
_symmetry.space_group_name_H-M   'P 1'
#
loop_
_entity.id
_entity.type
_entity.pdbx_description
1 polymer ?
#
loop_
_entity_poly.entity_id
_entity_poly.type
_entity_poly.pdbx_seq_one_letter_code
_entity_poly.pdbx_strand_id
1 'polypeptide(L)'
;MWSDRLVLGAALTALAGPALADYAHAPFHDRPFEVADLALRVLDGEAVPVPQDDVPLAAAVAAFLLVSELGVAEAYEEAVEGEEEEEGEDEGEAEGDPYGAAHALLQTVKPWIAAVPQDAELADLVARLDALMPTPERPDVMDADPEAGEVVAQALVGQLERAADADLYLGRDLGRALDTVSRLATDGCATDEAARPRWFEITALYYEDALEAPVSVMAAEPAERIEADLDALLSGDLSGCDSIGDAFTTARESLFP
;
A
#
# COMPACT_ATOMS: atom_id res chain seq x y z
N MET A 1 47.33 3.63 -16.51
CA MET A 1 46.19 3.42 -17.42
C MET A 1 45.42 2.10 -17.20
N TRP A 2 45.73 1.30 -16.17
CA TRP A 2 44.97 0.05 -15.87
C TRP A 2 44.23 0.09 -14.52
N SER A 3 44.42 1.14 -13.72
CA SER A 3 43.78 1.33 -12.41
C SER A 3 42.37 1.94 -12.50
N ASP A 4 42.06 2.68 -13.56
CA ASP A 4 40.82 3.47 -13.64
C ASP A 4 39.60 2.65 -14.11
N ARG A 5 39.81 1.43 -14.61
CA ARG A 5 38.72 0.53 -15.06
C ARG A 5 38.18 -0.38 -13.96
N LEU A 6 38.92 -0.59 -12.87
CA LEU A 6 38.46 -1.41 -11.74
C LEU A 6 37.55 -0.63 -10.77
N VAL A 7 37.72 0.70 -10.71
CA VAL A 7 36.88 1.57 -9.85
C VAL A 7 35.47 1.75 -10.43
N LEU A 8 35.31 1.75 -11.76
CA LEU A 8 34.00 1.84 -12.40
C LEU A 8 33.15 0.56 -12.24
N GLY A 9 33.79 -0.62 -12.20
CA GLY A 9 33.08 -1.90 -12.05
C GLY A 9 32.47 -2.11 -10.65
N ALA A 10 33.17 -1.66 -9.61
CA ALA A 10 32.70 -1.71 -8.22
C ALA A 10 31.60 -0.66 -7.93
N ALA A 11 31.68 0.51 -8.57
CA ALA A 11 30.64 1.54 -8.44
C ALA A 11 29.31 1.11 -9.10
N LEU A 12 29.36 0.39 -10.23
CA LEU A 12 28.16 -0.13 -10.90
C LEU A 12 27.53 -1.32 -10.16
N THR A 13 28.30 -2.14 -9.44
CA THR A 13 27.75 -3.20 -8.57
C THR A 13 27.17 -2.65 -7.26
N ALA A 14 27.71 -1.55 -6.73
CA ALA A 14 27.13 -0.86 -5.57
C ALA A 14 25.86 -0.07 -5.91
N LEU A 15 25.72 0.42 -7.14
CA LEU A 15 24.52 1.15 -7.60
C LEU A 15 23.42 0.22 -8.17
N ALA A 16 23.77 -0.99 -8.63
CA ALA A 16 22.80 -2.01 -9.07
C ALA A 16 22.47 -3.04 -7.97
N GLY A 17 23.20 -3.05 -6.86
CA GLY A 17 23.00 -3.98 -5.74
C GLY A 17 21.63 -3.93 -5.06
N PRO A 18 20.97 -2.76 -4.87
CA PRO A 18 19.65 -2.74 -4.24
C PRO A 18 18.53 -3.28 -5.15
N ALA A 19 18.73 -3.28 -6.47
CA ALA A 19 17.68 -3.66 -7.42
C ALA A 19 17.51 -5.20 -7.57
N LEU A 20 18.33 -5.99 -6.88
CA LEU A 20 18.29 -7.46 -6.89
C LEU A 20 18.53 -8.03 -5.48
N ALA A 21 18.00 -7.36 -4.45
CA ALA A 21 17.90 -8.00 -3.13
C ALA A 21 16.89 -9.16 -3.26
N ASP A 22 17.38 -10.39 -3.20
CA ASP A 22 16.56 -11.60 -3.14
C ASP A 22 16.05 -11.72 -1.70
N TYR A 23 14.89 -11.13 -1.42
CA TYR A 23 14.26 -11.18 -0.10
C TYR A 23 13.74 -12.59 0.19
N ALA A 24 13.91 -13.04 1.44
CA ALA A 24 13.44 -14.37 1.84
C ALA A 24 11.91 -14.49 1.87
N HIS A 25 11.20 -13.36 1.94
CA HIS A 25 9.75 -13.30 2.13
C HIS A 25 9.11 -12.28 1.18
N ALA A 26 7.88 -12.54 0.74
CA ALA A 26 7.10 -11.62 -0.08
C ALA A 26 5.64 -11.61 0.37
N PRO A 27 5.33 -11.08 1.57
CA PRO A 27 4.01 -11.23 2.21
C PRO A 27 2.84 -10.75 1.35
N PHE A 28 2.99 -9.65 0.61
CA PHE A 28 1.96 -9.16 -0.32
C PHE A 28 1.62 -10.12 -1.46
N HIS A 29 2.48 -11.10 -1.75
CA HIS A 29 2.21 -12.13 -2.76
C HIS A 29 1.91 -13.50 -2.15
N ASP A 30 2.56 -13.83 -1.04
CA ASP A 30 2.47 -15.13 -0.39
C ASP A 30 1.20 -15.25 0.47
N ARG A 31 0.76 -14.14 1.05
CA ARG A 31 -0.39 -14.04 1.96
C ARG A 31 -1.12 -12.67 1.84
N PRO A 32 -1.47 -12.23 0.62
CA PRO A 32 -2.06 -10.90 0.36
C PRO A 32 -3.30 -10.61 1.21
N PHE A 33 -4.25 -11.55 1.26
CA PHE A 33 -5.49 -11.38 2.01
C PHE A 33 -5.22 -11.18 3.51
N GLU A 34 -4.28 -11.94 4.08
CA GLU A 34 -3.95 -11.84 5.51
C GLU A 34 -3.36 -10.46 5.85
N VAL A 35 -2.54 -9.89 4.97
CA VAL A 35 -1.98 -8.54 5.17
C VAL A 35 -3.08 -7.48 5.14
N ALA A 36 -3.86 -7.42 4.06
CA ALA A 36 -4.89 -6.40 3.90
C ALA A 36 -6.02 -6.55 4.93
N ASP A 37 -6.46 -7.78 5.24
CA ASP A 37 -7.53 -7.99 6.24
C ASP A 37 -7.10 -7.51 7.62
N LEU A 38 -5.86 -7.78 8.03
CA LEU A 38 -5.34 -7.28 9.32
C LEU A 38 -5.23 -5.75 9.32
N ALA A 39 -4.74 -5.15 8.24
CA ALA A 39 -4.63 -3.70 8.13
C ALA A 39 -6.01 -3.02 8.16
N LEU A 40 -6.95 -3.49 7.35
CA LEU A 40 -8.31 -2.95 7.33
C LEU A 40 -9.02 -3.14 8.68
N ARG A 41 -8.84 -4.27 9.38
CA ARG A 41 -9.39 -4.43 10.75
C ARG A 41 -8.78 -3.43 11.74
N VAL A 42 -7.51 -3.06 11.56
CA VAL A 42 -6.88 -1.98 12.34
C VAL A 42 -7.53 -0.63 12.01
N LEU A 43 -7.79 -0.34 10.73
CA LEU A 43 -8.49 0.86 10.28
C LEU A 43 -9.94 0.92 10.79
N ASP A 44 -10.62 -0.22 10.88
CA ASP A 44 -11.95 -0.38 11.49
C ASP A 44 -11.96 -0.16 13.02
N GLY A 45 -10.78 0.11 13.62
CA GLY A 45 -10.62 0.35 15.05
C GLY A 45 -10.62 -0.92 15.90
N GLU A 46 -10.46 -2.10 15.30
CA GLU A 46 -10.34 -3.33 16.08
C GLU A 46 -9.00 -3.38 16.83
N ALA A 47 -9.02 -3.96 18.03
CA ALA A 47 -7.81 -4.25 18.80
C ALA A 47 -7.10 -5.50 18.23
N VAL A 48 -6.49 -5.37 17.05
CA VAL A 48 -5.73 -6.43 16.40
C VAL A 48 -4.37 -6.61 17.10
N PRO A 49 -4.03 -7.83 17.59
CA PRO A 49 -2.74 -8.07 18.20
C PRO A 49 -1.63 -8.08 17.15
N VAL A 50 -0.56 -7.31 17.38
CA VAL A 50 0.62 -7.29 16.52
C VAL A 50 1.36 -8.65 16.58
N PRO A 51 1.57 -9.34 15.45
CA PRO A 51 2.20 -10.67 15.43
C PRO A 51 3.71 -10.58 15.71
N GLN A 52 4.10 -10.76 16.97
CA GLN A 52 5.48 -10.60 17.43
C GLN A 52 6.46 -11.65 16.85
N ASP A 53 5.96 -12.81 16.43
CA ASP A 53 6.77 -13.92 15.92
C ASP A 53 6.78 -14.00 14.38
N ASP A 54 6.03 -13.12 13.69
CA ASP A 54 5.92 -13.07 12.23
C ASP A 54 6.31 -11.68 11.73
N VAL A 55 7.62 -11.40 11.78
CA VAL A 55 8.21 -10.11 11.43
C VAL A 55 7.84 -9.66 10.00
N PRO A 56 7.89 -10.52 8.96
CA PRO A 56 7.45 -10.12 7.62
C PRO A 56 5.99 -9.69 7.55
N LEU A 57 5.09 -10.38 8.27
CA LEU A 57 3.68 -9.98 8.33
C LEU A 57 3.49 -8.65 9.06
N ALA A 58 4.15 -8.47 10.22
CA ALA A 58 4.07 -7.20 10.96
C ALA A 58 4.59 -6.02 10.13
N ALA A 59 5.69 -6.22 9.40
CA ALA A 59 6.26 -5.22 8.52
C ALA A 59 5.36 -4.91 7.32
N ALA A 60 4.69 -5.92 6.74
CA ALA A 60 3.75 -5.73 5.64
C ALA A 60 2.51 -4.95 6.06
N VAL A 61 1.92 -5.25 7.22
CA VAL A 61 0.79 -4.49 7.75
C VAL A 61 1.22 -3.06 8.09
N ALA A 62 2.41 -2.87 8.68
CA ALA A 62 2.95 -1.53 8.90
C ALA A 62 3.14 -0.76 7.58
N ALA A 63 3.70 -1.40 6.56
CA ALA A 63 3.90 -0.78 5.25
C ALA A 63 2.56 -0.40 4.62
N PHE A 64 1.58 -1.30 4.63
CA PHE A 64 0.23 -1.03 4.13
C PHE A 64 -0.35 0.22 4.80
N LEU A 65 -0.41 0.24 6.14
CA LEU A 65 -0.98 1.36 6.90
C LEU A 65 -0.18 2.67 6.77
N LEU A 66 1.06 2.64 6.24
CA LEU A 66 1.87 3.83 6.01
C LEU A 66 1.59 4.47 4.65
N VAL A 67 1.44 3.66 3.59
CA VAL A 67 1.50 4.16 2.19
C VAL A 67 0.31 3.78 1.30
N SER A 68 -0.66 3.00 1.75
CA SER A 68 -1.90 2.79 0.98
C SER A 68 -2.71 4.10 0.89
N GLU A 69 -3.70 4.14 0.00
CA GLU A 69 -4.73 5.21 -0.06
C GLU A 69 -5.52 5.38 1.26
N LEU A 70 -5.51 4.38 2.15
CA LEU A 70 -6.11 4.49 3.49
C LEU A 70 -5.07 4.73 4.61
N GLY A 71 -3.85 5.10 4.23
CA GLY A 71 -2.66 5.10 5.06
C GLY A 71 -2.36 6.44 5.72
N VAL A 72 -1.26 6.46 6.49
CA VAL A 72 -0.76 7.68 7.15
C VAL A 72 -0.37 8.76 6.14
N ALA A 73 0.23 8.38 5.01
CA ALA A 73 0.67 9.31 3.97
C ALA A 73 -0.53 10.06 3.38
N GLU A 74 -1.54 9.33 2.88
CA GLU A 74 -2.73 9.91 2.26
C GLU A 74 -3.51 10.81 3.22
N ALA A 75 -3.79 10.33 4.44
CA ALA A 75 -4.48 11.14 5.44
C ALA A 75 -3.70 12.42 5.82
N TYR A 76 -2.36 12.43 5.68
CA TYR A 76 -1.56 13.64 5.88
C TYR A 76 -1.63 14.57 4.66
N GLU A 77 -1.61 14.03 3.46
CA GLU A 77 -1.77 14.77 2.21
C GLU A 77 -3.11 15.51 2.16
N GLU A 78 -4.23 14.82 2.41
CA GLU A 78 -5.56 15.44 2.58
C GLU A 78 -5.53 16.57 3.63
N ALA A 79 -4.75 16.38 4.69
CA ALA A 79 -4.57 17.38 5.74
C ALA A 79 -3.69 18.57 5.35
N VAL A 80 -2.90 18.50 4.29
CA VAL A 80 -2.09 19.61 3.78
C VAL A 80 -2.79 20.33 2.63
N GLU A 81 -3.35 19.59 1.68
CA GLU A 81 -4.09 20.14 0.55
C GLU A 81 -5.36 20.87 1.04
N GLY A 82 -5.92 20.37 2.16
CA GLY A 82 -7.22 20.79 2.65
C GLY A 82 -8.32 20.15 1.81
N GLU A 83 -9.56 20.25 2.28
CA GLU A 83 -10.69 20.04 1.37
C GLU A 83 -10.53 21.10 0.27
N GLU A 84 -10.02 20.74 -0.91
CA GLU A 84 -10.33 21.50 -2.11
C GLU A 84 -11.84 21.55 -2.11
N GLU A 85 -12.41 22.71 -1.75
CA GLU A 85 -13.85 22.94 -1.79
C GLU A 85 -14.29 22.55 -3.21
N GLU A 86 -14.78 21.32 -3.40
CA GLU A 86 -15.57 20.98 -4.56
C GLU A 86 -16.74 21.96 -4.48
N GLU A 87 -16.65 23.03 -5.28
CA GLU A 87 -17.69 24.05 -5.42
C GLU A 87 -18.95 23.36 -5.99
N GLY A 88 -19.70 22.64 -5.15
CA GLY A 88 -20.81 21.83 -5.64
C GLY A 88 -21.43 20.86 -4.64
N GLU A 89 -22.20 21.39 -3.69
CA GLU A 89 -23.42 20.75 -3.18
C GLU A 89 -23.27 19.32 -2.58
N ASP A 90 -22.77 19.21 -1.34
CA ASP A 90 -23.57 18.63 -0.24
C ASP A 90 -22.93 19.03 1.10
N GLU A 91 -23.69 19.71 1.97
CA GLU A 91 -23.30 19.91 3.38
C GLU A 91 -23.46 18.57 4.11
N GLY A 92 -22.61 17.60 3.77
CA GLY A 92 -22.39 16.38 4.54
C GLY A 92 -21.71 16.74 5.87
N GLU A 93 -22.08 16.05 6.94
CA GLU A 93 -21.45 16.21 8.25
C GLU A 93 -19.94 16.03 8.10
N ALA A 94 -19.16 17.09 8.32
CA ALA A 94 -17.71 17.10 8.17
C ALA A 94 -17.10 15.79 8.70
N GLU A 95 -16.57 15.00 7.77
CA GLU A 95 -15.68 13.90 8.05
C GLU A 95 -14.55 14.46 8.93
N GLY A 96 -14.13 13.73 9.96
CA GLY A 96 -13.26 14.28 11.00
C GLY A 96 -11.98 14.91 10.43
N ASP A 97 -11.36 15.85 11.16
CA ASP A 97 -10.12 16.53 10.73
C ASP A 97 -9.05 15.51 10.25
N PRO A 98 -8.69 15.49 8.95
CA PRO A 98 -7.80 14.47 8.37
C PRO A 98 -6.43 14.46 9.05
N TYR A 99 -5.98 15.63 9.55
CA TYR A 99 -4.76 15.71 10.34
C TYR A 99 -4.83 14.87 11.63
N GLY A 100 -5.95 14.98 12.35
CA GLY A 100 -6.17 14.21 13.57
C GLY A 100 -6.29 12.71 13.29
N ALA A 101 -6.88 12.35 12.15
CA ALA A 101 -6.95 10.97 11.67
C ALA A 101 -5.55 10.42 11.35
N ALA A 102 -4.73 11.15 10.59
CA ALA A 102 -3.35 10.79 10.26
C ALA A 102 -2.49 10.62 11.52
N HIS A 103 -2.60 11.53 12.51
CA HIS A 103 -1.92 11.40 13.79
C HIS A 103 -2.33 10.13 14.55
N ALA A 104 -3.64 9.85 14.61
CA ALA A 104 -4.18 8.68 15.30
C ALA A 104 -3.75 7.37 14.62
N LEU A 105 -3.75 7.35 13.29
CA LEU A 105 -3.28 6.22 12.50
C LEU A 105 -1.78 6.01 12.74
N LEU A 106 -0.95 7.06 12.72
CA LEU A 106 0.47 6.95 13.04
C LEU A 106 0.70 6.35 14.43
N GLN A 107 -0.05 6.76 15.46
CA GLN A 107 0.07 6.14 16.79
C GLN A 107 -0.31 4.65 16.77
N THR A 108 -1.27 4.27 15.92
CA THR A 108 -1.72 2.88 15.74
C THR A 108 -0.70 2.03 14.98
N VAL A 109 0.03 2.61 14.02
CA VAL A 109 1.06 1.91 13.24
C VAL A 109 2.36 1.70 14.03
N LYS A 110 2.72 2.61 14.96
CA LYS A 110 3.98 2.52 15.74
C LYS A 110 4.22 1.16 16.41
N PRO A 111 3.24 0.50 17.07
CA PRO A 111 3.41 -0.85 17.60
C PRO A 111 3.79 -1.90 16.55
N TRP A 112 3.29 -1.78 15.32
CA TRP A 112 3.64 -2.68 14.21
C TRP A 112 5.08 -2.47 13.75
N ILE A 113 5.48 -1.20 13.60
CA ILE A 113 6.87 -0.83 13.30
C ILE A 113 7.81 -1.35 14.40
N ALA A 114 7.44 -1.18 15.68
CA ALA A 114 8.25 -1.60 16.82
C ALA A 114 8.43 -3.13 16.94
N ALA A 115 7.59 -3.93 16.29
CA ALA A 115 7.72 -5.39 16.24
C ALA A 115 8.82 -5.86 15.27
N VAL A 116 9.30 -4.99 14.38
CA VAL A 116 10.38 -5.26 13.45
C VAL A 116 11.74 -4.95 14.12
N PRO A 117 12.85 -5.65 13.78
CA PRO A 117 14.18 -5.32 14.30
C PRO A 117 14.52 -3.84 14.10
N GLN A 118 14.81 -3.16 15.21
CA GLN A 118 15.03 -1.70 15.21
C GLN A 118 16.50 -1.35 14.94
N ASP A 119 16.72 -0.30 14.16
CA ASP A 119 17.99 0.38 14.03
C ASP A 119 17.84 1.92 14.12
N ALA A 120 18.95 2.63 14.01
CA ALA A 120 18.96 4.09 14.13
C ALA A 120 18.30 4.82 12.94
N GLU A 121 18.32 4.22 11.74
CA GLU A 121 17.75 4.82 10.53
C GLU A 121 16.23 4.71 10.57
N LEU A 122 15.71 3.54 10.94
CA LEU A 122 14.29 3.32 11.15
C LEU A 122 13.73 4.24 12.26
N ALA A 123 14.43 4.36 13.39
CA ALA A 123 14.02 5.24 14.47
C ALA A 123 14.02 6.73 14.07
N ASP A 124 14.99 7.14 13.24
CA ASP A 124 15.04 8.51 12.69
C ASP A 124 13.85 8.81 11.77
N LEU A 125 13.47 7.87 10.90
CA LEU A 125 12.33 8.04 10.00
C LEU A 125 10.99 8.09 10.75
N VAL A 126 10.80 7.25 11.77
CA VAL A 126 9.61 7.35 12.66
C VAL A 126 9.56 8.72 13.33
N ALA A 127 10.71 9.23 13.81
CA ALA A 127 10.77 10.55 14.42
C ALA A 127 10.47 11.70 13.44
N ARG A 128 10.77 11.52 12.14
CA ARG A 128 10.41 12.49 11.10
C ARG A 128 8.91 12.50 10.82
N LEU A 129 8.25 11.35 10.72
CA LEU A 129 6.78 11.29 10.64
C LEU A 129 6.12 11.92 11.88
N ASP A 130 6.65 11.64 13.08
CA ASP A 130 6.18 12.28 14.31
C ASP A 130 6.37 13.81 14.31
N ALA A 131 7.38 14.32 13.61
CA ALA A 131 7.59 15.77 13.51
C ALA A 131 6.58 16.45 12.59
N LEU A 132 6.02 15.73 11.61
CA LEU A 132 4.93 16.22 10.75
C LEU A 132 3.62 16.32 11.53
N MET A 133 3.38 15.38 12.45
CA MET A 133 2.15 15.27 13.24
C MET A 133 2.43 15.10 14.74
N PRO A 134 3.01 16.10 15.43
CA PRO A 134 3.48 15.95 16.81
C PRO A 134 2.37 15.83 17.85
N THR A 135 1.17 16.34 17.53
CA THR A 135 -0.02 16.37 18.37
C THR A 135 -1.24 16.01 17.54
N PRO A 136 -2.36 15.55 18.15
CA PRO A 136 -3.59 15.33 17.41
C PRO A 136 -4.27 16.62 16.94
N GLU A 137 -3.95 17.77 17.55
CA GLU A 137 -4.46 19.07 17.09
C GLU A 137 -3.65 19.59 15.89
N ARG A 138 -4.37 19.92 14.80
CA ARG A 138 -3.80 20.53 13.58
C ARG A 138 -3.12 21.86 13.90
N PRO A 139 -1.86 22.08 13.48
CA PRO A 139 -1.19 23.35 13.65
C PRO A 139 -1.79 24.43 12.73
N ASP A 140 -1.66 25.69 13.12
CA ASP A 140 -2.09 26.84 12.29
C ASP A 140 -1.34 26.91 10.94
N VAL A 141 -0.15 26.29 10.86
CA VAL A 141 0.70 26.22 9.67
C VAL A 141 1.21 24.80 9.53
N MET A 142 0.80 24.14 8.44
CA MET A 142 1.27 22.82 8.01
C MET A 142 2.54 22.92 7.18
N ASP A 143 3.15 21.77 6.84
CA ASP A 143 4.14 21.74 5.75
C ASP A 143 3.48 22.24 4.45
N ALA A 144 4.27 22.83 3.56
CA ALA A 144 3.77 23.35 2.29
C ALA A 144 3.78 22.27 1.19
N ASP A 145 4.42 21.13 1.45
CA ASP A 145 4.50 20.00 0.54
C ASP A 145 3.53 18.90 1.02
N PRO A 146 2.41 18.64 0.32
CA PRO A 146 1.45 17.60 0.71
C PRO A 146 2.10 16.21 0.77
N GLU A 147 3.04 15.98 -0.13
CA GLU A 147 3.83 14.75 -0.30
C GLU A 147 4.85 14.49 0.83
N ALA A 148 5.01 15.43 1.78
CA ALA A 148 6.00 15.28 2.84
C ALA A 148 5.77 14.02 3.68
N GLY A 149 4.50 13.64 3.88
CA GLY A 149 4.11 12.39 4.55
C GLY A 149 4.54 11.16 3.74
N GLU A 150 4.16 11.09 2.47
CA GLU A 150 4.49 9.99 1.55
C GLU A 150 6.00 9.75 1.47
N VAL A 151 6.80 10.80 1.26
CA VAL A 151 8.25 10.68 1.10
C VAL A 151 8.90 9.99 2.31
N VAL A 152 8.48 10.35 3.52
CA VAL A 152 9.02 9.74 4.75
C VAL A 152 8.45 8.34 4.95
N ALA A 153 7.16 8.13 4.68
CA ALA A 153 6.49 6.84 4.78
C ALA A 153 7.12 5.79 3.84
N GLN A 154 7.34 6.12 2.57
CA GLN A 154 8.01 5.25 1.60
C GLN A 154 9.47 4.95 2.00
N ALA A 155 10.21 5.95 2.49
CA ALA A 155 11.56 5.72 2.99
C ALA A 155 11.57 4.78 4.21
N LEU A 156 10.55 4.86 5.07
CA LEU A 156 10.36 3.97 6.21
C LEU A 156 10.01 2.54 5.76
N VAL A 157 9.14 2.37 4.75
CA VAL A 157 8.87 1.07 4.13
C VAL A 157 10.16 0.42 3.64
N GLY A 158 11.03 1.17 2.96
CA GLY A 158 12.34 0.66 2.52
C GLY A 158 13.27 0.21 3.68
N GLN A 159 13.12 0.76 4.90
CA GLN A 159 13.82 0.22 6.08
C GLN A 159 13.14 -1.04 6.62
N LEU A 160 11.81 -1.04 6.65
CA LEU A 160 11.03 -2.19 7.10
C LEU A 160 11.33 -3.43 6.24
N GLU A 161 11.44 -3.26 4.92
CA GLU A 161 11.85 -4.33 3.98
C GLU A 161 13.19 -4.95 4.38
N ARG A 162 14.20 -4.09 4.60
CA ARG A 162 15.55 -4.53 4.99
C ARG A 162 15.57 -5.20 6.36
N ALA A 163 14.83 -4.66 7.33
CA ALA A 163 14.82 -5.16 8.69
C ALA A 163 14.01 -6.46 8.84
N ALA A 164 12.97 -6.64 8.01
CA ALA A 164 12.14 -7.83 7.98
C ALA A 164 12.62 -8.90 7.00
N ASP A 165 13.62 -8.61 6.17
CA ASP A 165 14.06 -9.46 5.05
C ASP A 165 12.88 -9.85 4.14
N ALA A 166 12.08 -8.84 3.77
CA ALA A 166 10.81 -9.01 3.06
C ALA A 166 10.64 -8.01 1.91
N ASP A 167 10.02 -8.46 0.83
CA ASP A 167 9.53 -7.63 -0.26
C ASP A 167 8.16 -7.05 0.14
N LEU A 168 8.12 -5.74 0.39
CA LEU A 168 6.94 -5.04 0.93
C LEU A 168 6.28 -4.11 -0.11
N TYR A 169 6.61 -4.25 -1.39
CA TYR A 169 5.99 -3.45 -2.45
C TYR A 169 5.34 -4.36 -3.50
N LEU A 170 4.00 -4.45 -3.49
CA LEU A 170 3.24 -5.31 -4.40
C LEU A 170 3.55 -5.00 -5.87
N GLY A 171 3.63 -3.71 -6.23
CA GLY A 171 3.87 -3.24 -7.60
C GLY A 171 5.30 -3.46 -8.13
N ARG A 172 6.24 -3.97 -7.33
CA ARG A 172 7.65 -4.16 -7.74
C ARG A 172 7.78 -5.11 -8.93
N ASP A 173 6.97 -6.16 -8.93
CA ASP A 173 6.82 -7.10 -10.03
C ASP A 173 5.37 -7.06 -10.52
N LEU A 174 5.13 -6.23 -11.55
CA LEU A 174 3.80 -6.01 -12.11
C LEU A 174 3.12 -7.31 -12.60
N GLY A 175 3.90 -8.28 -13.09
CA GLY A 175 3.36 -9.57 -13.52
C GLY A 175 2.87 -10.40 -12.33
N ARG A 176 3.67 -10.43 -11.26
CA ARG A 176 3.29 -11.10 -10.00
C ARG A 176 2.15 -10.38 -9.28
N ALA A 177 2.11 -9.05 -9.34
CA ALA A 177 1.03 -8.23 -8.80
C ALA A 177 -0.31 -8.55 -9.48
N LEU A 178 -0.34 -8.55 -10.82
CA LEU A 178 -1.52 -8.95 -11.59
C LEU A 178 -2.03 -10.34 -11.21
N ASP A 179 -1.14 -11.32 -11.11
CA ASP A 179 -1.50 -12.68 -10.71
C ASP A 179 -2.05 -12.72 -9.28
N THR A 180 -1.50 -11.89 -8.39
CA THR A 180 -1.93 -11.80 -6.99
C THR A 180 -3.34 -11.23 -6.89
N VAL A 181 -3.61 -10.10 -7.54
CA VAL A 181 -4.93 -9.44 -7.50
C VAL A 181 -5.97 -10.25 -8.25
N SER A 182 -5.62 -10.80 -9.41
CA SER A 182 -6.50 -11.72 -10.15
C SER A 182 -6.92 -12.92 -9.29
N ARG A 183 -5.97 -13.53 -8.55
CA ARG A 183 -6.28 -14.63 -7.65
C ARG A 183 -7.23 -14.21 -6.53
N LEU A 184 -6.98 -13.06 -5.88
CA LEU A 184 -7.89 -12.52 -4.84
C LEU A 184 -9.32 -12.36 -5.37
N ALA A 185 -9.49 -11.79 -6.57
CA ALA A 185 -10.79 -11.64 -7.22
C ALA A 185 -11.48 -13.00 -7.40
N THR A 186 -10.77 -13.98 -7.96
CA THR A 186 -11.33 -15.31 -8.22
C THR A 186 -11.64 -16.10 -6.94
N ASP A 187 -10.80 -15.97 -5.92
CA ASP A 187 -11.01 -16.60 -4.60
C ASP A 187 -12.22 -15.97 -3.90
N GLY A 188 -12.41 -14.64 -4.03
CA GLY A 188 -13.61 -13.93 -3.56
C GLY A 188 -14.89 -14.48 -4.21
N CYS A 189 -14.87 -14.68 -5.52
CA CYS A 189 -16.00 -15.28 -6.26
C CYS A 189 -16.33 -16.72 -5.81
N ALA A 190 -15.32 -17.48 -5.37
CA ALA A 190 -15.48 -18.84 -4.85
C ALA A 190 -15.82 -18.90 -3.34
N THR A 191 -15.69 -17.79 -2.62
CA THR A 191 -15.86 -17.70 -1.16
C THR A 191 -17.33 -17.63 -0.74
N ASP A 192 -17.58 -18.04 0.51
CA ASP A 192 -18.88 -17.95 1.17
C ASP A 192 -19.44 -16.51 1.15
N GLU A 193 -20.75 -16.39 0.97
CA GLU A 193 -21.46 -15.10 0.80
C GLU A 193 -21.17 -14.09 1.92
N ALA A 194 -21.02 -14.56 3.17
CA ALA A 194 -20.78 -13.69 4.31
C ALA A 194 -19.35 -13.08 4.34
N ALA A 195 -18.36 -13.77 3.78
CA ALA A 195 -16.97 -13.30 3.76
C ALA A 195 -16.60 -12.61 2.44
N ARG A 196 -17.38 -12.84 1.38
CA ARG A 196 -17.13 -12.35 0.03
C ARG A 196 -16.94 -10.82 -0.09
N PRO A 197 -17.74 -9.96 0.57
CA PRO A 197 -17.55 -8.51 0.44
C PRO A 197 -16.14 -8.07 0.80
N ARG A 198 -15.56 -8.64 1.86
CA ARG A 198 -14.19 -8.35 2.30
C ARG A 198 -13.13 -8.75 1.28
N TRP A 199 -13.35 -9.85 0.55
CA TRP A 199 -12.44 -10.25 -0.53
C TRP A 199 -12.44 -9.24 -1.68
N PHE A 200 -13.62 -8.73 -2.04
CA PHE A 200 -13.72 -7.75 -3.12
C PHE A 200 -13.16 -6.39 -2.72
N GLU A 201 -13.41 -5.94 -1.49
CA GLU A 201 -12.79 -4.75 -0.91
C GLU A 201 -11.25 -4.83 -0.98
N ILE A 202 -10.66 -5.92 -0.49
CA ILE A 202 -9.20 -6.13 -0.54
C ILE A 202 -8.68 -6.21 -1.98
N THR A 203 -9.45 -6.81 -2.89
CA THR A 203 -9.06 -6.92 -4.30
C THR A 203 -9.04 -5.55 -4.97
N ALA A 204 -10.07 -4.73 -4.74
CA ALA A 204 -10.18 -3.39 -5.29
C ALA A 204 -9.05 -2.49 -4.78
N LEU A 205 -8.81 -2.51 -3.48
CA LEU A 205 -7.74 -1.76 -2.83
C LEU A 205 -6.36 -2.07 -3.41
N TYR A 206 -6.02 -3.35 -3.59
CA TYR A 206 -4.75 -3.71 -4.24
C TYR A 206 -4.71 -3.42 -5.74
N TYR A 207 -5.86 -3.37 -6.41
CA TYR A 207 -5.90 -2.94 -7.80
C TYR A 207 -5.58 -1.45 -7.91
N GLU A 208 -6.26 -0.62 -7.13
CA GLU A 208 -6.05 0.83 -7.02
C GLU A 208 -4.59 1.15 -6.66
N ASP A 209 -4.12 0.66 -5.50
CA ASP A 209 -2.78 0.94 -4.95
C ASP A 209 -1.61 0.57 -5.90
N ALA A 210 -1.75 -0.52 -6.67
CA ALA A 210 -0.59 -1.16 -7.31
C ALA A 210 -0.71 -1.41 -8.82
N LEU A 211 -1.94 -1.45 -9.35
CA LEU A 211 -2.19 -1.90 -10.73
C LEU A 211 -2.89 -0.86 -11.58
N GLU A 212 -3.75 0.00 -11.02
CA GLU A 212 -4.59 0.88 -11.81
C GLU A 212 -3.76 1.78 -12.72
N ALA A 213 -2.90 2.62 -12.15
CA ALA A 213 -2.06 3.54 -12.94
C ALA A 213 -1.24 2.83 -14.05
N PRO A 214 -0.45 1.76 -13.78
CA PRO A 214 0.30 1.09 -14.83
C PRO A 214 -0.58 0.36 -15.85
N VAL A 215 -1.66 -0.31 -15.43
CA VAL A 215 -2.55 -1.05 -16.34
C VAL A 215 -3.35 -0.08 -17.21
N SER A 216 -3.85 1.02 -16.66
CA SER A 216 -4.59 2.07 -17.40
C SER A 216 -3.74 2.70 -18.51
N VAL A 217 -2.43 2.90 -18.28
CA VAL A 217 -1.54 3.46 -19.30
C VAL A 217 -1.21 2.46 -20.42
N MET A 218 -0.96 1.20 -20.07
CA MET A 218 -0.40 0.21 -21.00
C MET A 218 -1.45 -0.74 -21.61
N ALA A 219 -2.59 -0.89 -20.94
CA ALA A 219 -3.69 -1.80 -21.25
C ALA A 219 -5.03 -1.18 -20.82
N ALA A 220 -5.33 0.03 -21.30
CA ALA A 220 -6.50 0.83 -20.91
C ALA A 220 -7.85 0.08 -20.99
N GLU A 221 -8.14 -0.60 -22.11
CA GLU A 221 -9.41 -1.32 -22.26
C GLU A 221 -9.56 -2.46 -21.23
N PRO A 222 -8.53 -3.29 -20.97
CA PRO A 222 -8.55 -4.20 -19.81
C PRO A 222 -8.70 -3.49 -18.46
N ALA A 223 -8.06 -2.33 -18.25
CA ALA A 223 -8.15 -1.57 -17.00
C ALA A 223 -9.60 -1.16 -16.69
N GLU A 224 -10.26 -0.49 -17.65
CA GLU A 224 -11.67 -0.06 -17.53
C GLU A 224 -12.61 -1.23 -17.24
N ARG A 225 -12.32 -2.41 -17.82
CA ARG A 225 -13.10 -3.62 -17.56
C ARG A 225 -12.88 -4.19 -16.16
N ILE A 226 -11.63 -4.18 -15.67
CA ILE A 226 -11.32 -4.65 -14.32
C ILE A 226 -12.01 -3.75 -13.29
N GLU A 227 -11.90 -2.42 -13.46
CA GLU A 227 -12.56 -1.43 -12.61
C GLU A 227 -14.08 -1.63 -12.59
N ALA A 228 -14.72 -1.69 -13.76
CA ALA A 228 -16.17 -1.91 -13.85
C ALA A 228 -16.63 -3.25 -13.23
N ASP A 229 -15.85 -4.31 -13.40
CA ASP A 229 -16.15 -5.62 -12.79
C ASP A 229 -15.97 -5.55 -11.26
N LEU A 230 -14.94 -4.85 -10.75
CA LEU A 230 -14.72 -4.66 -9.31
C LEU A 230 -15.84 -3.82 -8.68
N ASP A 231 -16.27 -2.73 -9.31
CA ASP A 231 -17.40 -1.91 -8.85
C ASP A 231 -18.69 -2.73 -8.75
N ALA A 232 -18.98 -3.55 -9.76
CA ALA A 232 -20.11 -4.47 -9.73
C ALA A 232 -20.02 -5.41 -8.53
N LEU A 233 -18.85 -6.02 -8.30
CA LEU A 233 -18.61 -6.93 -7.18
C LEU A 233 -18.74 -6.26 -5.81
N LEU A 234 -18.22 -5.04 -5.64
CA LEU A 234 -18.35 -4.25 -4.41
C LEU A 234 -19.80 -3.89 -4.11
N SER A 235 -20.61 -3.62 -5.14
CA SER A 235 -22.05 -3.39 -5.00
C SER A 235 -22.88 -4.66 -4.78
N GLY A 236 -22.24 -5.83 -4.79
CA GLY A 236 -22.87 -7.14 -4.62
C GLY A 236 -23.44 -7.74 -5.90
N ASP A 237 -23.22 -7.13 -7.06
CA ASP A 237 -23.53 -7.73 -8.35
C ASP A 237 -22.46 -8.76 -8.74
N LEU A 238 -22.80 -10.03 -8.60
CA LEU A 238 -21.91 -11.15 -8.90
C LEU A 238 -21.72 -11.39 -10.40
N SER A 239 -22.33 -10.60 -11.28
CA SER A 239 -22.08 -10.69 -12.73
C SER A 239 -20.61 -10.44 -13.08
N GLY A 240 -19.90 -9.62 -12.30
CA GLY A 240 -18.45 -9.40 -12.44
C GLY A 240 -17.62 -10.67 -12.26
N CYS A 241 -18.12 -11.68 -11.53
CA CYS A 241 -17.41 -12.96 -11.37
C CYS A 241 -17.29 -13.75 -12.66
N ASP A 242 -18.16 -13.51 -13.65
CA ASP A 242 -18.13 -14.20 -14.93
C ASP A 242 -17.02 -13.67 -15.86
N SER A 243 -16.56 -12.43 -15.65
CA SER A 243 -15.66 -11.72 -16.57
C SER A 243 -14.33 -11.26 -15.97
N ILE A 244 -14.23 -11.10 -14.65
CA ILE A 244 -13.05 -10.48 -14.01
C ILE A 244 -11.76 -11.27 -14.27
N GLY A 245 -11.80 -12.60 -14.25
CA GLY A 245 -10.64 -13.45 -14.56
C GLY A 245 -10.15 -13.29 -16.00
N ASP A 246 -11.08 -13.14 -16.95
CA ASP A 246 -10.75 -12.90 -18.36
C ASP A 246 -10.18 -11.49 -18.57
N ALA A 247 -10.67 -10.49 -17.82
CA ALA A 247 -10.15 -9.13 -17.85
C ALA A 247 -8.68 -9.07 -17.39
N PHE A 248 -8.36 -9.69 -16.25
CA PHE A 248 -6.97 -9.81 -15.77
C PHE A 248 -6.07 -10.60 -16.72
N THR A 249 -6.56 -11.68 -17.32
CA THR A 249 -5.81 -12.44 -18.33
C THR A 249 -5.48 -11.57 -19.54
N THR A 250 -6.47 -10.81 -20.03
CA THR A 250 -6.29 -9.90 -21.17
C THR A 250 -5.30 -8.78 -20.85
N ALA A 251 -5.36 -8.22 -19.65
CA ALA A 251 -4.40 -7.22 -19.17
C ALA A 251 -2.97 -7.80 -19.19
N ARG A 252 -2.77 -9.00 -18.63
CA ARG A 252 -1.48 -9.68 -18.62
C ARG A 252 -0.90 -9.89 -20.02
N GLU A 253 -1.71 -10.40 -20.96
CA GLU A 253 -1.29 -10.62 -22.34
C GLU A 253 -0.92 -9.31 -23.06
N SER A 254 -1.58 -8.21 -22.69
CA SER A 254 -1.29 -6.88 -23.27
C SER A 254 0.03 -6.29 -22.74
N LEU A 255 0.31 -6.47 -21.45
CA LEU A 255 1.53 -5.96 -20.81
C LEU A 255 2.77 -6.79 -21.12
N PHE A 256 2.61 -8.11 -21.29
CA PHE A 256 3.71 -9.07 -21.44
C PHE A 256 3.51 -9.99 -22.67
N PRO A 257 3.59 -9.44 -23.90
CA PRO A 257 3.36 -10.18 -25.15
C PRO A 257 4.47 -11.16 -25.56
#